data_AF-A0A1W9L0Q5-F1
#
_entry.id   AF-A0A1W9L0Q5-F1
#
_cell.length_a   1.000
_cell.length_b   1.000
_cell.length_c   1.000
_cell.angle_alpha   90.00
_cell.angle_beta   90.00
_cell.angle_gamma   90.00
#
_symmetry.space_group_name_H-M   'P 1'
#
loop_
_entity.id
_entity.type
_entity.pdbx_description
1 polymer ?
#
loop_
_entity_poly.entity_id
_entity_poly.type
_entity_poly.pdbx_seq_one_letter_code
_entity_poly.pdbx_strand_id
1 'polypeptide(L)'
;FRIGLVQAITPPGQQLTQAITIAQTIAAQAPLGVQATLASARLARTQGSEAALARLLPDLMPIMASEDVKEGIQSFAERRPAKFQGH
;
A
#
# COMPACT_ATOMS: atom_id res chain seq x y z
N PHE A 1 8.62 2.93 -19.58
CA PHE A 1 7.22 2.51 -19.36
C PHE A 1 6.76 1.35 -20.24
N ARG A 2 7.05 1.31 -21.56
CA ARG A 2 6.49 0.28 -22.48
C ARG A 2 6.81 -1.18 -22.10
N ILE A 3 7.86 -1.41 -21.29
CA ILE A 3 8.27 -2.71 -20.75
C ILE A 3 8.18 -2.82 -19.21
N GLY A 4 7.57 -1.83 -18.53
CA GLY A 4 7.36 -1.87 -17.08
C GLY A 4 8.54 -1.49 -16.17
N LEU A 5 9.70 -1.07 -16.70
CA LEU A 5 10.89 -0.77 -15.89
C LEU A 5 10.76 0.46 -14.96
N VAL A 6 10.02 1.49 -15.39
CA VAL A 6 9.85 2.76 -14.64
C VAL A 6 8.38 3.15 -14.59
N GLN A 7 7.96 3.71 -13.46
CA GLN A 7 6.57 4.13 -13.21
C GLN A 7 6.23 5.50 -13.82
N ALA A 8 7.21 6.41 -13.93
CA ALA A 8 7.01 7.76 -14.50
C ALA A 8 8.26 8.24 -15.25
N ILE A 9 8.06 9.13 -16.23
CA ILE A 9 9.13 9.95 -16.83
C ILE A 9 8.72 11.40 -16.64
N THR A 10 9.70 12.24 -16.31
CA THR A 10 9.50 13.66 -16.04
C THR A 10 10.47 14.49 -16.87
N PRO A 11 10.20 15.80 -17.04
CA PRO A 11 11.21 16.74 -17.49
C PRO A 11 12.44 16.72 -16.56
N PRO A 12 13.65 17.03 -17.07
CA PRO A 12 14.83 17.17 -16.24
C PRO A 12 14.60 18.15 -15.08
N GLY A 13 15.01 17.75 -13.86
CA GLY A 13 14.87 18.55 -12.64
C GLY A 13 13.58 18.28 -11.84
N GLN A 14 12.60 17.56 -12.42
CA GLN A 14 11.33 17.27 -11.73
C GLN A 14 11.27 15.87 -11.11
N GLN A 15 12.34 15.08 -11.18
CA GLN A 15 12.35 13.68 -10.74
C GLN A 15 12.03 13.55 -9.25
N LEU A 16 12.62 14.41 -8.41
CA LEU A 16 12.40 14.38 -6.96
C LEU A 16 10.97 14.76 -6.60
N THR A 17 10.43 15.82 -7.20
CA THR A 17 9.04 16.24 -6.98
C THR A 17 8.08 15.11 -7.31
N GLN A 18 8.24 14.46 -8.47
CA GLN A 18 7.40 13.33 -8.86
C GLN A 18 7.56 12.13 -7.92
N ALA A 19 8.79 11.83 -7.46
CA ALA A 19 9.03 10.77 -6.50
C ALA A 19 8.33 11.04 -5.16
N ILE A 20 8.39 12.29 -4.67
CA ILE A 20 7.70 12.71 -3.44
C ILE A 20 6.19 12.60 -3.60
N THR A 21 5.61 12.99 -4.73
CA THR A 21 4.16 12.83 -4.97
C THR A 21 3.71 11.37 -4.87
N ILE A 22 4.50 10.44 -5.43
CA ILE A 22 4.22 9.01 -5.32
C ILE A 22 4.36 8.56 -3.86
N ALA A 23 5.43 8.98 -3.18
CA ALA A 23 5.67 8.64 -1.78
C ALA A 23 4.56 9.15 -0.85
N GLN A 24 4.06 10.37 -1.06
CA GLN A 24 2.95 10.94 -0.31
C GLN A 24 1.65 10.16 -0.53
N THR A 25 1.40 9.71 -1.76
CA THR A 25 0.22 8.87 -2.07
C THR A 25 0.25 7.56 -1.28
N ILE A 26 1.43 6.92 -1.18
CA ILE A 26 1.63 5.69 -0.42
C ILE A 26 1.55 5.97 1.09
N ALA A 27 2.19 7.03 1.57
CA ALA A 27 2.22 7.41 2.98
C ALA A 27 0.86 7.83 3.54
N ALA A 28 -0.09 8.22 2.67
CA ALA A 28 -1.47 8.50 3.05
C ALA A 28 -2.32 7.23 3.30
N GLN A 29 -1.80 6.04 2.99
CA GLN A 29 -2.49 4.77 3.21
C GLN A 29 -2.14 4.16 4.57
N ALA A 30 -2.97 3.22 5.06
CA ALA A 30 -2.71 2.49 6.29
C ALA A 30 -1.37 1.73 6.20
N PRO A 31 -0.38 2.01 7.07
CA PRO A 31 0.95 1.40 6.99
C PRO A 31 0.95 -0.12 6.95
N LEU A 32 0.14 -0.76 7.80
CA LEU A 32 0.04 -2.22 7.86
C LEU A 32 -0.51 -2.81 6.55
N GLY A 33 -1.50 -2.15 5.93
CA GLY A 33 -2.06 -2.56 4.64
C GLY A 33 -1.07 -2.45 3.49
N VAL A 34 -0.27 -1.38 3.45
CA VAL A 34 0.80 -1.19 2.45
C VAL A 34 1.86 -2.29 2.59
N GLN A 35 2.30 -2.56 3.83
CA GLN A 35 3.32 -3.57 4.10
C GLN A 35 2.86 -4.98 3.70
N ALA A 36 1.63 -5.35 4.07
CA ALA A 36 1.06 -6.66 3.72
C ALA A 36 0.86 -6.82 2.21
N THR A 37 0.40 -5.77 1.53
CA THR A 37 0.26 -5.77 0.07
C THR A 37 1.61 -5.97 -0.62
N LEU A 38 2.65 -5.28 -0.15
CA LEU A 38 4.01 -5.43 -0.70
C LEU A 38 4.58 -6.83 -0.43
N ALA A 39 4.36 -7.39 0.75
CA ALA A 39 4.77 -8.75 1.09
C ALA A 39 4.07 -9.79 0.19
N SER A 40 2.75 -9.67 0.01
CA SER A 40 1.96 -10.53 -0.87
C SER A 40 2.42 -10.44 -2.33
N ALA A 41 2.64 -9.23 -2.86
CA ALA A 41 3.14 -9.05 -4.22
C ALA A 41 4.54 -9.66 -4.44
N ARG A 42 5.43 -9.56 -3.43
CA ARG A 42 6.76 -10.19 -3.48
C ARG A 42 6.65 -11.71 -3.47
N LEU A 43 5.79 -12.26 -2.61
CA LEU A 43 5.55 -13.69 -2.53
C LEU A 43 4.97 -14.24 -3.83
N ALA A 44 4.00 -13.56 -4.43
CA ALA A 44 3.42 -13.94 -5.72
C ALA A 44 4.49 -13.98 -6.82
N ARG A 45 5.42 -13.02 -6.82
CA ARG A 45 6.50 -12.96 -7.81
C ARG A 45 7.55 -14.05 -7.63
N THR A 46 7.84 -14.48 -6.41
CA THR A 46 8.91 -15.45 -6.13
C THR A 46 8.42 -16.89 -6.04
N GLN A 47 7.18 -17.10 -5.59
CA GLN A 47 6.60 -18.43 -5.31
C GLN A 47 5.27 -18.69 -6.03
N GLY A 48 4.75 -17.72 -6.78
CA GLY A 48 3.50 -17.86 -7.54
C GLY A 48 2.26 -17.40 -6.77
N SER A 49 1.18 -17.16 -7.51
CA SER A 49 -0.06 -16.60 -6.96
C SER A 49 -0.77 -17.52 -5.97
N GLU A 50 -0.63 -18.85 -6.10
CA GLU A 50 -1.23 -19.80 -5.15
C GLU A 50 -0.60 -19.68 -3.75
N ALA A 51 0.72 -19.52 -3.67
CA ALA A 51 1.42 -19.30 -2.41
C ALA A 51 1.00 -17.98 -1.75
N ALA A 52 0.87 -16.91 -2.54
CA ALA A 52 0.37 -15.62 -2.05
C ALA A 52 -1.09 -15.70 -1.58
N LEU A 53 -1.95 -16.43 -2.32
CA LEU A 53 -3.34 -16.62 -1.94
C LEU A 53 -3.48 -17.42 -0.63
N ALA A 54 -2.67 -18.46 -0.45
CA ALA A 54 -2.65 -19.24 0.80
C ALA A 54 -2.26 -18.40 2.02
N ARG A 55 -1.46 -17.33 1.83
CA ARG A 55 -1.06 -16.39 2.87
C ARG A 55 -2.01 -15.22 3.08
N LEU A 56 -2.91 -14.95 2.13
CA LEU A 56 -3.79 -13.78 2.15
C LEU A 56 -4.58 -13.66 3.46
N LEU A 57 -5.36 -14.68 3.82
CA LEU A 57 -6.17 -14.64 5.05
C LEU A 57 -5.31 -14.61 6.33
N PRO A 58 -4.29 -15.49 6.50
CA PRO A 58 -3.39 -15.42 7.65
C PRO A 58 -2.75 -14.05 7.88
N ASP A 59 -2.35 -13.36 6.82
CA ASP A 59 -1.69 -12.05 6.91
C ASP A 59 -2.70 -10.90 7.10
N LEU A 60 -3.92 -11.04 6.56
CA LEU A 60 -4.98 -10.04 6.66
C LEU A 60 -5.64 -10.00 8.05
N MET A 61 -5.90 -11.18 8.65
CA MET A 61 -6.61 -11.30 9.92
C MET A 61 -6.05 -10.44 11.07
N PRO A 62 -4.73 -10.40 11.34
CA PRO A 62 -4.20 -9.53 12.39
C PRO A 62 -4.39 -8.03 12.08
N ILE A 63 -4.35 -7.64 10.80
CA ILE A 63 -4.54 -6.25 10.37
C ILE A 63 -6.00 -5.81 10.58
N MET A 64 -6.96 -6.71 10.39
CA MET A 64 -8.38 -6.43 10.61
C MET A 64 -8.72 -6.00 12.05
N ALA A 65 -7.85 -6.33 13.01
CA ALA A 65 -8.00 -5.93 14.41
C ALA A 65 -7.33 -4.59 14.75
N SER A 66 -6.64 -3.94 13.81
CA SER A 66 -5.87 -2.71 14.07
C SER A 66 -6.75 -1.46 14.23
N GLU A 67 -6.20 -0.42 14.84
CA GLU A 67 -6.87 0.88 14.93
C GLU A 67 -6.99 1.54 13.56
N ASP A 68 -6.04 1.29 12.65
CA ASP A 68 -6.09 1.81 11.28
C ASP A 68 -7.32 1.31 10.49
N VAL A 69 -7.80 0.08 10.75
CA VAL A 69 -9.02 -0.41 10.11
C VAL A 69 -10.25 0.31 10.64
N LYS A 70 -10.32 0.51 11.96
CA LYS A 70 -11.41 1.28 12.59
C LYS A 70 -11.43 2.72 12.07
N GLU A 71 -10.28 3.37 12.03
CA GLU A 71 -10.10 4.71 11.49
C GLU A 71 -10.45 4.78 9.99
N GLY A 72 -10.08 3.77 9.21
CA GLY A 72 -10.45 3.68 7.79
C GLY A 72 -11.96 3.64 7.59
N ILE A 73 -12.68 2.83 8.39
CA ILE A 73 -14.15 2.77 8.36
C ILE A 73 -14.76 4.09 8.83
N GLN A 74 -14.26 4.65 9.92
CA GLN A 74 -14.79 5.88 10.52
C GLN A 74 -14.58 7.09 9.60
N SER A 75 -13.36 7.31 9.11
CA SER A 75 -13.02 8.41 8.22
C SER A 75 -13.81 8.36 6.91
N PHE A 76 -14.07 7.15 6.39
CA PHE A 76 -14.94 6.94 5.23
C PHE A 76 -16.39 7.35 5.53
N ALA A 77 -16.95 6.89 6.65
CA ALA A 77 -18.31 7.26 7.07
C ALA A 77 -18.46 8.78 7.30
N GLU A 78 -17.44 9.41 7.89
CA GLU A 78 -17.39 10.85 8.19
C GLU A 78 -16.97 11.70 6.98
N ARG A 79 -16.59 11.09 5.86
CA ARG A 79 -16.09 11.76 4.63
C ARG A 79 -14.92 12.72 4.90
N ARG A 80 -13.99 12.30 5.75
CA ARG A 80 -12.76 13.05 6.06
C ARG A 80 -11.51 12.24 5.70
N PRO A 81 -10.35 12.87 5.56
CA PRO A 81 -9.09 12.15 5.46
C PRO A 81 -8.85 11.26 6.70
N ALA A 82 -8.34 10.06 6.46
CA ALA A 82 -7.94 9.13 7.50
C ALA A 82 -6.61 9.56 8.16
N LYS A 83 -6.44 9.23 9.44
CA LYS A 83 -5.24 9.45 10.25
C LYS A 83 -4.68 8.13 10.75
N PHE A 84 -3.96 7.43 9.89
CA PHE A 84 -3.35 6.15 10.22
C PHE A 84 -2.12 6.30 11.11
N GLN A 85 -1.94 5.38 12.06
CA GLN A 85 -0.86 5.37 13.05
C GLN A 85 0.06 4.15 12.90
N GLY A 86 -0.37 3.11 12.19
CA GLY A 86 0.45 1.93 11.88
C GLY A 86 0.48 0.87 12.98
N HIS A 87 -0.55 0.78 13.82
CA HIS A 87 -0.71 -0.23 14.86
C HIS A 87 -2.17 -0.67 15.05
#